data_AF-A0A4Q2YRT6-F1
#
_entry.id   AF-A0A4Q2YRT6-F1
#
_cell.length_a   1.000
_cell.length_b   1.000
_cell.length_c   1.000
_cell.angle_alpha   90.00
_cell.angle_beta   90.00
_cell.angle_gamma   90.00
#
_symmetry.space_group_name_H-M   'P 1'
#
loop_
_entity.id
_entity.type
_entity.pdbx_description
1 polymer ?
#
loop_
_entity_poly.entity_id
_entity_poly.type
_entity_poly.pdbx_seq_one_letter_code
_entity_poly.pdbx_strand_id
1 'polypeptide(L)'
;MSSRSSPGSMNDEIARKFHLLTTAMLLVPALPAAAASGQVDMTFGDSGRTVVNLRTPSTSGTTVDEATAFAVQPDGKILLGGSSTTNGVFQGPGGVDFSLLRLLPDGTLDPSFGGDGLVTTDFSNGAESIKGVAVQEDGKIVAAGQKTAGSFTDLVIARYLP
;
A
#
# COMPACT_ATOMS: atom_id res chain seq x y z
N MET A 1 -51.98 79.50 -8.74
CA MET A 1 -50.69 79.42 -8.02
C MET A 1 -50.81 78.31 -6.98
N SER A 2 -49.75 77.51 -6.85
CA SER A 2 -49.77 76.08 -6.57
C SER A 2 -50.24 75.64 -5.19
N SER A 3 -50.92 74.48 -5.17
CA SER A 3 -51.24 73.67 -3.99
C SER A 3 -49.97 73.06 -3.36
N ARG A 4 -49.85 73.15 -2.03
CA ARG A 4 -48.81 72.50 -1.24
C ARG A 4 -49.32 71.16 -0.69
N SER A 5 -48.60 70.10 -1.08
CA SER A 5 -48.29 68.82 -0.42
C SER A 5 -49.26 68.19 0.60
N SER A 6 -49.70 66.99 0.23
CA SER A 6 -50.39 65.94 1.01
C SER A 6 -49.59 65.42 2.22
N PRO A 7 -50.22 65.09 3.36
CA PRO A 7 -49.61 64.26 4.39
C PRO A 7 -49.84 62.77 4.08
N GLY A 8 -48.77 62.10 3.66
CA GLY A 8 -48.72 60.64 3.55
C GLY A 8 -48.90 59.98 4.93
N SER A 9 -49.87 59.08 4.98
CA SER A 9 -50.27 58.23 6.10
C SER A 9 -49.10 57.43 6.70
N MET A 10 -49.20 57.12 7.99
CA MET A 10 -48.29 56.37 8.89
C MET A 10 -47.75 55.00 8.41
N ASN A 11 -47.96 54.63 7.14
CA ASN A 11 -47.55 53.34 6.59
C ASN A 11 -46.13 53.34 5.99
N ASP A 12 -45.50 54.50 5.82
CA ASP A 12 -44.16 54.60 5.22
C ASP A 12 -43.01 54.26 6.20
N GLU A 13 -43.27 54.14 7.51
CA GLU A 13 -42.23 53.83 8.50
C GLU A 13 -42.03 52.31 8.74
N ILE A 14 -42.85 51.46 8.14
CA ILE A 14 -42.67 49.99 8.20
C ILE A 14 -41.67 49.50 7.13
N ALA A 15 -41.32 50.32 6.13
CA ALA A 15 -40.45 49.92 5.03
C ALA A 15 -38.93 50.08 5.30
N ARG A 16 -38.51 50.62 6.45
CA ARG A 16 -37.08 50.85 6.78
C ARG A 16 -36.63 50.11 8.03
N LYS A 17 -36.65 48.76 8.02
CA LYS A 17 -35.77 47.94 8.87
C LYS A 17 -35.81 46.45 8.50
N PHE A 18 -35.58 46.13 7.24
CA PHE A 18 -35.07 44.80 6.88
C PHE A 18 -33.55 44.88 6.77
N HIS A 19 -32.87 44.59 7.88
CA HIS A 19 -31.44 44.32 7.86
C HIS A 19 -31.25 42.97 7.17
N LEU A 20 -31.00 42.97 5.86
CA LEU A 20 -30.51 41.78 5.18
C LEU A 20 -29.13 41.47 5.77
N LEU A 21 -29.05 40.53 6.71
CA LEU A 21 -27.82 39.76 6.89
C LEU A 21 -27.69 38.88 5.65
N THR A 22 -27.02 39.38 4.62
CA THR A 22 -26.43 38.50 3.61
C THR A 22 -25.24 37.81 4.27
N THR A 23 -25.50 36.67 4.90
CA THR A 23 -24.42 35.74 5.26
C THR A 23 -23.81 35.28 3.96
N ALA A 24 -22.67 35.87 3.58
CA ALA A 24 -21.81 35.27 2.57
C ALA A 24 -21.35 33.95 3.17
N MET A 25 -21.98 32.85 2.75
CA MET A 25 -21.48 31.50 3.03
C MET A 25 -20.16 31.40 2.25
N LEU A 26 -19.06 31.69 2.94
CA LEU A 26 -17.74 31.40 2.41
C LEU A 26 -17.71 29.89 2.17
N LEU A 27 -17.66 29.48 0.90
CA LEU A 27 -17.35 28.11 0.53
C LEU A 27 -15.90 27.88 0.95
N VAL A 28 -15.69 27.49 2.21
CA VAL A 28 -14.44 26.88 2.63
C VAL A 28 -14.41 25.56 1.86
N PRO A 29 -13.46 25.34 0.93
CA PRO A 29 -13.31 24.01 0.35
C PRO A 29 -13.12 23.06 1.54
N ALA A 30 -13.95 22.03 1.64
CA ALA A 30 -13.77 21.03 2.67
C ALA A 30 -12.33 20.52 2.53
N LEU A 31 -11.51 20.79 3.54
CA LEU A 31 -10.23 20.10 3.66
C LEU A 31 -10.56 18.61 3.55
N PRO A 32 -9.81 17.83 2.76
CA PRO A 32 -10.05 16.39 2.69
C PRO A 32 -10.13 15.89 4.13
N ALA A 33 -11.25 15.25 4.47
CA ALA A 33 -11.51 14.82 5.84
C ALA A 33 -10.26 14.10 6.35
N ALA A 34 -9.65 14.62 7.42
CA ALA A 34 -8.46 14.02 7.99
C ALA A 34 -8.76 12.54 8.28
N ALA A 35 -7.90 11.64 7.81
CA ALA A 35 -8.07 10.21 8.04
C ALA A 35 -8.23 9.96 9.54
N ALA A 36 -9.33 9.33 9.94
CA ALA A 36 -9.55 8.93 11.31
C ALA A 36 -8.66 7.72 11.65
N SER A 37 -8.19 7.61 12.90
CA SER A 37 -7.41 6.47 13.35
C SER A 37 -8.11 5.14 13.03
N GLY A 38 -7.37 4.20 12.44
CA GLY A 38 -7.91 2.90 12.02
C GLY A 38 -8.59 2.88 10.65
N GLN A 39 -8.68 4.02 9.95
CA GLN A 39 -9.06 4.02 8.54
C GLN A 39 -7.93 3.47 7.66
N VAL A 40 -8.33 2.81 6.57
CA VAL A 40 -7.40 2.39 5.53
C VAL A 40 -6.78 3.63 4.90
N ASP A 41 -5.45 3.67 4.82
CA ASP A 41 -4.74 4.70 4.09
C ASP A 41 -4.95 4.49 2.59
N MET A 42 -5.85 5.27 2.00
CA MET A 42 -6.21 5.14 0.60
C MET A 42 -5.09 5.60 -0.37
N THR A 43 -4.00 6.18 0.14
CA THR A 43 -2.83 6.57 -0.67
C THR A 43 -1.84 5.43 -0.88
N PHE A 44 -2.02 4.31 -0.17
CA PHE A 44 -1.18 3.13 -0.29
C PHE A 44 -1.68 2.18 -1.37
N GLY A 45 -0.88 1.91 -2.39
CA GLY A 45 -1.18 0.98 -3.48
C GLY A 45 -2.47 1.33 -4.21
N ASP A 46 -3.23 0.30 -4.59
CA ASP A 46 -4.58 0.45 -5.11
C ASP A 46 -5.59 0.40 -3.97
N SER A 47 -6.21 1.54 -3.68
CA SER A 47 -7.30 1.63 -2.71
C SER A 47 -6.92 1.15 -1.30
N GLY A 48 -5.68 1.45 -0.89
CA GLY A 48 -5.11 1.08 0.40
C GLY A 48 -4.54 -0.33 0.47
N ARG A 49 -4.31 -0.98 -0.68
CA ARG A 49 -3.85 -2.36 -0.79
C ARG A 49 -2.92 -2.53 -1.95
N THR A 50 -1.94 -3.42 -1.80
CA THR A 50 -1.12 -3.90 -2.91
C THR A 50 -1.35 -5.38 -3.06
N VAL A 51 -1.78 -5.80 -4.24
CA VAL A 51 -1.88 -7.21 -4.61
C VAL A 51 -0.80 -7.50 -5.62
N VAL A 52 0.25 -8.18 -5.18
CA VAL A 52 1.32 -8.66 -6.06
C VAL A 52 0.96 -10.07 -6.51
N ASN A 53 0.72 -10.25 -7.80
CA ASN A 53 0.51 -11.56 -8.40
C ASN A 53 1.82 -12.01 -9.04
N LEU A 54 2.53 -12.94 -8.40
CA LEU A 54 3.81 -13.47 -8.92
C LEU A 54 3.60 -14.64 -9.88
N ARG A 55 2.34 -14.92 -10.22
CA ARG A 55 1.91 -15.98 -11.12
C ARG A 55 2.52 -15.84 -12.52
N THR A 56 3.37 -16.79 -12.90
CA THR A 56 3.51 -17.17 -14.32
C THR A 56 2.30 -18.02 -14.73
N PRO A 57 1.84 -17.99 -16.00
CA PRO A 57 0.71 -18.80 -16.45
C PRO A 57 1.00 -20.32 -16.36
N SER A 58 0.84 -20.91 -15.18
CA SER A 58 0.86 -22.36 -15.01
C SER A 58 -0.48 -22.94 -15.46
N THR A 59 -0.42 -23.98 -16.30
CA THR A 59 -1.59 -24.72 -16.81
C THR A 59 -2.02 -25.85 -15.88
N SER A 60 -1.39 -26.03 -14.72
CA SER A 60 -1.76 -27.08 -13.76
C SER A 60 -1.33 -26.73 -12.34
N GLY A 61 -2.29 -26.54 -11.44
CA GLY A 61 -2.06 -26.48 -10.00
C GLY A 61 -2.41 -25.14 -9.33
N THR A 62 -2.76 -25.24 -8.04
CA THR A 62 -2.91 -24.11 -7.12
C THR A 62 -1.58 -23.38 -7.03
N THR A 63 -1.56 -22.09 -7.36
CA THR A 63 -0.40 -21.22 -7.10
C THR A 63 -0.52 -20.69 -5.68
N VAL A 64 0.60 -20.67 -4.96
CA VAL A 64 0.65 -20.22 -3.57
C VAL A 64 1.70 -19.13 -3.49
N ASP A 65 1.23 -17.89 -3.37
CA ASP A 65 2.06 -16.74 -3.03
C ASP A 65 1.75 -16.40 -1.55
N GLU A 66 2.70 -16.70 -0.67
CA GLU A 66 2.57 -16.49 0.76
C GLU A 66 3.61 -15.48 1.23
N ALA A 67 3.14 -14.42 1.90
CA ALA A 67 4.00 -13.52 2.67
C ALA A 67 3.97 -13.93 4.14
N THR A 68 5.12 -14.33 4.67
CA THR A 68 5.28 -14.87 6.03
C THR A 68 6.17 -14.01 6.92
N ALA A 69 6.89 -13.06 6.33
CA ALA A 69 7.76 -12.11 7.04
C ALA A 69 7.71 -10.73 6.38
N PHE A 70 7.97 -9.69 7.15
CA PHE A 70 8.14 -8.34 6.62
C PHE A 70 9.16 -7.54 7.43
N ALA A 71 9.70 -6.49 6.81
CA ALA A 71 10.52 -5.47 7.47
C ALA A 71 10.32 -4.11 6.78
N VAL A 72 10.61 -3.02 7.49
CA VAL A 72 10.57 -1.65 6.94
C VAL A 72 11.97 -1.09 6.98
N GLN A 73 12.45 -0.55 5.85
CA GLN A 73 13.73 0.13 5.74
C GLN A 73 13.61 1.57 6.28
N PRO A 74 14.71 2.22 6.72
CA PRO A 74 14.67 3.59 7.25
C PRO A 74 14.13 4.65 6.28
N ASP A 75 14.17 4.40 4.98
CA ASP A 75 13.64 5.26 3.92
C ASP A 75 12.14 5.03 3.64
N GLY A 76 11.49 4.16 4.42
CA GLY A 76 10.07 3.84 4.31
C GLY A 76 9.74 2.75 3.30
N LYS A 77 10.72 2.20 2.57
CA LYS A 77 10.48 1.03 1.72
C LYS A 77 10.12 -0.18 2.57
N ILE A 78 9.28 -1.06 2.03
CA ILE A 78 8.73 -2.21 2.74
C ILE A 78 9.22 -3.49 2.07
N LEU A 79 9.75 -4.41 2.84
CA LEU A 79 10.16 -5.74 2.39
C LEU A 79 9.10 -6.75 2.82
N LEU A 80 8.64 -7.59 1.89
CA LEU A 80 7.84 -8.79 2.21
C LEU A 80 8.61 -10.03 1.77
N GLY A 81 8.70 -11.01 2.66
CA GLY A 81 9.36 -12.28 2.39
C GLY A 81 8.41 -13.45 2.58
N GLY A 82 8.58 -14.49 1.78
CA GLY A 82 7.91 -15.76 2.01
C GLY A 82 8.18 -16.78 0.91
N SER A 83 7.15 -17.31 0.30
CA SER A 83 7.25 -18.34 -0.74
C SER A 83 6.36 -18.02 -1.92
N SER A 84 6.87 -18.13 -3.14
CA SER A 84 6.07 -17.93 -4.36
C SER A 84 6.32 -19.00 -5.40
N THR A 85 5.31 -19.26 -6.22
CA THR A 85 5.43 -20.11 -7.42
C THR A 85 5.89 -19.28 -8.62
N THR A 86 7.16 -18.91 -8.67
CA THR A 86 7.64 -17.88 -9.60
C THR A 86 8.08 -18.37 -10.97
N ASN A 87 8.20 -19.67 -11.21
CA ASN A 87 8.83 -20.13 -12.46
C ASN A 87 8.10 -21.20 -13.27
N GLY A 88 6.85 -21.57 -12.97
CA GLY A 88 6.03 -22.45 -13.85
C GLY A 88 6.60 -23.85 -14.16
N VAL A 89 7.86 -24.11 -13.84
CA VAL A 89 8.53 -25.39 -13.93
C VAL A 89 8.37 -26.01 -12.55
N PHE A 90 7.29 -26.76 -12.38
CA PHE A 90 7.18 -27.72 -11.29
C PHE A 90 8.35 -28.71 -11.42
N GLN A 91 9.47 -28.42 -10.75
CA GLN A 91 10.56 -29.38 -10.54
C GLN A 91 10.18 -30.36 -9.42
N GLY A 92 9.01 -30.99 -9.54
CA GLY A 92 8.47 -31.94 -8.58
C GLY A 92 7.42 -31.37 -7.59
N PRO A 93 6.88 -32.22 -6.71
CA PRO A 93 5.84 -31.85 -5.76
C PRO A 93 6.42 -30.90 -4.70
N GLY A 94 6.11 -29.60 -4.79
CA GLY A 94 6.46 -28.60 -3.76
C GLY A 94 7.31 -27.40 -4.21
N GLY A 95 7.50 -27.14 -5.51
CA GLY A 95 8.34 -26.04 -6.01
C GLY A 95 7.81 -24.62 -5.75
N VAL A 96 7.97 -24.14 -4.52
CA VAL A 96 7.88 -22.72 -4.15
C VAL A 96 9.29 -22.19 -3.86
N ASP A 97 9.56 -20.97 -4.30
CA ASP A 97 10.87 -20.33 -4.24
C ASP A 97 11.00 -19.46 -2.98
N PHE A 98 12.24 -19.29 -2.47
CA PHE A 98 12.57 -18.30 -1.43
C PHE A 98 12.43 -16.88 -2.00
N SER A 99 11.33 -16.20 -1.70
CA SER A 99 10.95 -14.97 -2.40
C SER A 99 10.92 -13.75 -1.50
N LEU A 100 11.60 -12.70 -1.93
CA LEU A 100 11.69 -11.41 -1.27
C LEU A 100 11.26 -10.32 -2.25
N LEU A 101 10.23 -9.56 -1.90
CA LEU A 101 9.78 -8.41 -2.68
C LEU A 101 10.03 -7.12 -1.91
N ARG A 102 10.16 -6.01 -2.65
CA ARG A 102 10.25 -4.67 -2.09
C ARG A 102 9.17 -3.75 -2.67
N LEU A 103 8.50 -3.03 -1.78
CA LEU A 103 7.57 -1.96 -2.12
C LEU A 103 8.19 -0.60 -1.77
N LEU A 104 7.84 0.41 -2.56
CA LEU A 104 8.01 1.81 -2.22
C LEU A 104 7.09 2.20 -1.05
N PRO A 105 7.32 3.35 -0.38
CA PRO A 105 6.46 3.79 0.74
C PRO A 105 4.99 3.97 0.35
N ASP A 106 4.72 4.23 -0.94
CA ASP A 106 3.36 4.34 -1.49
C ASP A 106 2.71 2.98 -1.80
N GLY A 107 3.37 1.87 -1.48
CA GLY A 107 2.86 0.52 -1.69
C GLY A 107 3.05 -0.04 -3.10
N THR A 108 3.60 0.72 -4.05
CA THR A 108 3.94 0.20 -5.38
C THR A 108 5.21 -0.66 -5.34
N LEU A 109 5.37 -1.62 -6.27
CA LEU A 109 6.62 -2.40 -6.37
C LEU A 109 7.80 -1.49 -6.67
N ASP A 110 8.93 -1.71 -6.01
CA ASP A 110 10.16 -0.95 -6.25
C ASP A 110 10.94 -1.54 -7.45
N PRO A 111 10.91 -0.92 -8.65
CA PRO A 111 11.57 -1.48 -9.83
C PRO A 111 13.11 -1.47 -9.71
N SER A 112 13.68 -0.77 -8.73
CA SER A 112 15.12 -0.76 -8.49
C SER A 112 15.63 -2.00 -7.76
N PHE A 113 14.73 -2.80 -7.19
CA PHE A 113 15.07 -4.03 -6.48
C PHE A 113 14.85 -5.25 -7.38
N GLY A 114 15.91 -6.00 -7.70
CA GLY A 114 15.80 -7.18 -8.58
C GLY A 114 15.43 -6.89 -10.04
N GLY A 115 15.10 -5.64 -10.39
CA GLY A 115 14.67 -5.18 -11.72
C GLY A 115 13.15 -5.02 -11.86
N ASP A 116 12.37 -5.70 -11.04
CA ASP A 116 10.90 -5.69 -11.05
C ASP A 116 10.26 -5.64 -9.65
N GLY A 117 11.06 -5.43 -8.61
CA GLY A 117 10.63 -5.42 -7.21
C GLY A 117 10.65 -6.79 -6.54
N LEU A 118 11.13 -7.84 -7.21
CA LEU A 118 11.19 -9.20 -6.69
C LEU A 118 12.60 -9.78 -6.84
N VAL A 119 13.03 -10.54 -5.83
CA VAL A 119 14.19 -11.43 -5.91
C VAL A 119 13.76 -12.81 -5.42
N THR A 120 14.04 -13.83 -6.22
CA THR A 120 13.95 -15.24 -5.82
C THR A 120 15.36 -15.78 -5.59
N THR A 121 15.54 -16.67 -4.62
CA THR A 121 16.86 -17.25 -4.31
C THR A 121 16.74 -18.76 -4.18
N ASP A 122 17.27 -19.48 -5.16
CA ASP A 122 17.26 -20.94 -5.17
C ASP A 122 18.37 -21.51 -4.26
N PHE A 123 17.98 -22.38 -3.32
CA PHE A 123 18.88 -23.15 -2.46
C PHE A 123 19.00 -24.61 -2.93
N SER A 124 18.77 -24.87 -4.23
CA SER A 124 18.61 -26.14 -4.94
C SER A 124 17.32 -26.89 -4.57
N ASN A 125 16.98 -27.92 -5.35
CA ASN A 125 15.84 -28.84 -5.19
C ASN A 125 15.09 -28.78 -3.83
N GLY A 126 13.86 -28.27 -3.81
CA GLY A 126 13.01 -28.31 -2.63
C GLY A 126 11.92 -27.23 -2.62
N ALA A 127 11.11 -27.25 -1.57
CA ALA A 127 10.21 -26.16 -1.22
C ALA A 127 10.94 -25.18 -0.30
N GLU A 128 10.92 -23.90 -0.63
CA GLU A 128 11.68 -22.88 0.09
C GLU A 128 10.76 -21.79 0.61
N SER A 129 11.07 -21.26 1.79
CA SER A 129 10.29 -20.16 2.35
C SER A 129 11.11 -19.29 3.30
N ILE A 130 10.92 -17.98 3.18
CA ILE A 130 11.40 -17.02 4.17
C ILE A 130 10.54 -17.13 5.44
N LYS A 131 11.16 -17.06 6.62
CA LYS A 131 10.47 -17.01 7.93
C LYS A 131 10.82 -15.77 8.74
N GLY A 132 11.88 -15.05 8.37
CA GLY A 132 12.25 -13.78 8.97
C GLY A 132 13.05 -12.90 8.01
N VAL A 133 12.84 -11.59 8.11
CA VAL A 133 13.57 -10.57 7.36
C VAL A 133 14.04 -9.50 8.35
N ALA A 134 15.28 -9.05 8.20
CA ALA A 134 15.85 -7.97 8.98
C ALA A 134 16.64 -7.01 8.08
N VAL A 135 16.62 -5.73 8.40
CA VAL A 135 17.40 -4.69 7.75
C VAL A 135 18.59 -4.36 8.64
N GLN A 136 19.80 -4.41 8.07
CA GLN A 136 21.05 -4.05 8.75
C GLN A 136 21.26 -2.53 8.71
N GLU A 137 22.10 -1.99 9.59
CA GLU A 137 22.40 -0.55 9.65
C GLU A 137 22.99 0.01 8.34
N ASP A 138 23.70 -0.84 7.59
CA ASP A 138 24.29 -0.49 6.29
C ASP A 138 23.30 -0.62 5.11
N GLY A 139 22.02 -0.86 5.40
CA GLY A 139 20.95 -1.02 4.44
C GLY A 139 20.86 -2.42 3.81
N LYS A 140 21.79 -3.33 4.09
CA LYS A 140 21.69 -4.71 3.60
C LYS A 140 20.51 -5.43 4.25
N ILE A 141 19.98 -6.41 3.55
CA ILE A 141 18.80 -7.15 3.97
C ILE A 141 19.22 -8.58 4.27
N VAL A 142 18.87 -9.09 5.44
CA VAL A 142 19.06 -10.50 5.80
C VAL A 142 17.72 -11.18 5.82
N ALA A 143 17.57 -12.27 5.08
CA ALA A 143 16.39 -13.11 5.12
C ALA A 143 16.79 -14.54 5.51
N ALA A 144 16.07 -15.11 6.46
CA ALA A 144 16.30 -16.47 6.95
C ALA A 144 15.02 -17.29 6.87
N GLY A 145 15.16 -18.59 6.71
CA GLY A 145 14.03 -19.48 6.56
C GLY A 145 14.45 -20.92 6.46
N GLN A 146 13.69 -21.69 5.69
CA GLN A 146 13.89 -23.13 5.57
C GLN A 146 13.72 -23.59 4.14
N LYS A 147 14.41 -24.68 3.83
CA LYS A 147 14.28 -25.45 2.59
C LYS A 147 13.91 -26.87 2.94
N THR A 148 12.91 -27.45 2.27
CA THR A 148 12.48 -28.84 2.45
C THR A 148 12.69 -29.65 1.18
N ALA A 149 13.49 -30.71 1.26
CA ALA A 149 13.78 -31.62 0.15
C ALA A 149 13.65 -33.08 0.61
N GLY A 150 12.69 -33.82 0.03
CA GLY A 150 12.38 -35.17 0.48
C GLY A 150 11.92 -35.17 1.95
N SER A 151 12.63 -35.88 2.82
CA SER A 151 12.34 -35.95 4.27
C SER A 151 13.21 -35.01 5.12
N PHE A 152 14.00 -34.14 4.49
CA PHE A 152 14.92 -33.24 5.18
C PHE A 152 14.43 -31.80 5.08
N THR A 153 14.59 -31.05 6.18
CA THR A 153 14.39 -29.61 6.23
C THR A 153 15.67 -28.97 6.76
N ASP A 154 16.27 -28.11 5.95
CA ASP A 154 17.49 -27.38 6.27
C ASP A 154 17.19 -25.92 6.60
N LEU A 155 18.03 -25.31 7.43
CA LEU A 155 18.03 -23.88 7.68
C LEU A 155 18.76 -23.16 6.55
N VAL A 156 18.17 -22.08 6.04
CA VAL A 156 18.77 -21.28 4.97
C VAL A 156 18.77 -19.80 5.34
N ILE A 157 19.77 -19.08 4.84
CA ILE A 157 19.92 -17.64 5.03
C ILE A 157 20.55 -17.02 3.78
N ALA A 158 19.98 -15.91 3.34
CA ALA A 158 20.53 -15.07 2.28
C ALA A 158 20.70 -13.64 2.78
N ARG A 159 21.67 -12.93 2.21
CA ARG A 159 21.85 -11.50 2.44
C ARG A 159 21.86 -10.78 1.10
N TYR A 160 21.00 -9.78 0.98
CA TYR A 160 20.80 -8.97 -0.21
C TYR A 160 21.41 -7.58 -0.03
N LEU A 161 21.81 -7.00 -1.16
CA LEU A 161 22.15 -5.59 -1.21
C LEU A 161 20.89 -4.73 -1.08
N PRO A 162 21.03 -3.46 -0.66
CA PRO A 162 19.93 -2.50 -0.68
C PRO A 162 19.45 -2.24 -2.12
#